data_AF-A0A938MBT1-F1
#
_entry.id   AF-A0A938MBT1-F1
#
_cell.length_a   1.000
_cell.length_b   1.000
_cell.length_c   1.000
_cell.angle_alpha   90.00
_cell.angle_beta   90.00
_cell.angle_gamma   90.00
#
_symmetry.space_group_name_H-M   'P 1'
#
loop_
_entity.id
_entity.type
_entity.pdbx_description
1 polymer ?
#
loop_
_entity_poly.entity_id
_entity_poly.type
_entity_poly.pdbx_seq_one_letter_code
_entity_poly.pdbx_strand_id
1 'polypeptide(L)'
;MRRTMNAQRRSCASFLLVAMFAVAADAATDLALWKELDIVPMPREVRLTGRELALDGALIVLGGSPSPQDEIGAEWINKRVARLGGAPLKIVKDGEARLRLIVGTRQSHPLIAAAGLKVGPDQPGERGYLIVPRRAGESTDVFLAGADPLGALYACVTLAELLAQRPAGIV
;
A
#
# COMPACT_ATOMS: atom_id res chain seq x y z
N MET A 1 74.79 -1.97 -9.72
CA MET A 1 73.68 -1.59 -8.83
C MET A 1 72.52 -1.11 -9.71
N ARG A 2 71.42 -1.91 -9.78
CA ARG A 2 70.06 -1.66 -10.34
C ARG A 2 69.97 -1.27 -11.85
N ARG A 3 69.45 -2.13 -12.76
CA ARG A 3 68.02 -2.41 -13.11
C ARG A 3 67.22 -1.09 -13.33
N THR A 4 66.53 -0.80 -14.45
CA THR A 4 65.69 -1.68 -15.29
C THR A 4 65.20 -0.99 -16.58
N MET A 5 64.91 -1.84 -17.58
CA MET A 5 63.97 -1.65 -18.70
C MET A 5 62.64 -0.98 -18.32
N ASN A 6 62.03 -0.25 -19.26
CA ASN A 6 60.57 -0.28 -19.53
C ASN A 6 60.32 0.39 -20.90
N ALA A 7 60.05 -0.34 -21.98
CA ALA A 7 58.84 -1.13 -22.30
C ALA A 7 57.61 -0.26 -22.63
N GLN A 8 57.63 0.19 -23.88
CA GLN A 8 56.49 0.50 -24.75
C GLN A 8 55.36 -0.54 -24.62
N ARG A 9 54.09 -0.11 -24.45
CA ARG A 9 52.88 -0.79 -24.99
C ARG A 9 51.59 0.01 -24.75
N ARG A 10 51.14 0.64 -25.84
CA ARG A 10 49.78 0.60 -26.42
C ARG A 10 48.63 0.35 -25.43
N SER A 11 47.92 1.42 -25.05
CA SER A 11 46.61 1.33 -24.42
C SER A 11 45.57 0.82 -25.42
N CYS A 12 45.08 -0.40 -25.18
CA CYS A 12 43.87 -0.95 -25.79
C CYS A 12 42.67 -0.08 -25.43
N ALA A 13 42.00 0.46 -26.44
CA ALA A 13 40.65 1.00 -26.32
C ALA A 13 39.67 -0.17 -26.08
N SER A 14 39.33 -0.39 -24.81
CA SER A 14 38.25 -1.31 -24.43
C SER A 14 36.91 -0.61 -24.70
N PHE A 15 36.27 -0.98 -25.82
CA PHE A 15 34.87 -0.71 -26.09
C PHE A 15 34.02 -1.43 -25.03
N LEU A 16 33.53 -0.69 -24.04
CA LEU A 16 32.55 -1.18 -23.07
C LEU A 16 31.17 -1.05 -23.70
N LEU A 17 30.69 -2.13 -24.32
CA LEU A 17 29.33 -2.23 -24.85
C LEU A 17 28.39 -2.49 -23.66
N VAL A 18 27.80 -1.43 -23.11
CA VAL A 18 26.73 -1.55 -22.09
C VAL A 18 25.46 -1.98 -22.81
N ALA A 19 25.08 -3.25 -22.66
CA ALA A 19 23.79 -3.75 -23.08
C ALA A 19 22.69 -3.13 -22.19
N MET A 20 21.96 -2.14 -22.74
CA MET A 20 20.71 -1.68 -22.13
C MET A 20 19.63 -2.75 -22.35
N PHE A 21 19.42 -3.60 -21.36
CA PHE A 21 18.18 -4.38 -21.27
C PHE A 21 17.06 -3.45 -20.84
N ALA A 22 16.29 -2.95 -21.81
CA ALA A 22 15.00 -2.33 -21.55
C ALA A 22 14.00 -3.43 -21.17
N VAL A 23 13.72 -3.57 -19.88
CA VAL A 23 12.63 -4.42 -19.39
C VAL A 23 11.31 -3.72 -19.74
N ALA A 24 10.74 -4.06 -20.89
CA ALA A 24 9.37 -3.70 -21.26
C ALA A 24 8.41 -4.75 -20.69
N ALA A 25 8.03 -4.60 -19.43
CA ALA A 25 7.08 -5.49 -18.77
C ALA A 25 6.07 -4.66 -17.96
N ASP A 26 5.20 -3.88 -18.60
CA ASP A 26 4.34 -2.95 -17.84
C ASP A 26 2.93 -2.67 -18.42
N ALA A 27 2.40 -3.52 -19.31
CA ALA A 27 1.03 -3.32 -19.81
C ALA A 27 0.18 -4.60 -19.89
N ALA A 28 0.78 -5.75 -20.23
CA ALA A 28 0.04 -7.01 -20.38
C ALA A 28 -0.36 -7.64 -19.03
N THR A 29 0.40 -7.39 -17.97
CA THR A 29 0.15 -7.92 -16.61
C THR A 29 -1.11 -7.32 -15.98
N ASP A 30 -1.48 -6.10 -16.38
CA ASP A 30 -2.55 -5.33 -15.77
C ASP A 30 -3.93 -5.94 -16.12
N LEU A 31 -4.19 -6.19 -17.40
CA LEU A 31 -5.50 -6.61 -17.94
C LEU A 31 -5.99 -8.01 -17.50
N ALA A 32 -5.07 -8.97 -17.29
CA ALA A 32 -5.42 -10.31 -16.81
C ALA A 32 -5.80 -10.29 -15.32
N LEU A 33 -5.06 -9.51 -14.52
CA LEU A 33 -5.26 -9.38 -13.08
C LEU A 33 -6.60 -8.70 -12.77
N TRP A 34 -7.02 -7.71 -13.57
CA TRP A 34 -8.35 -7.08 -13.44
C TRP A 34 -9.53 -8.03 -13.61
N LYS A 35 -9.40 -9.06 -14.44
CA LYS A 35 -10.47 -10.05 -14.65
C LYS A 35 -10.62 -11.02 -13.47
N GLU A 36 -9.59 -11.15 -12.64
CA GLU A 36 -9.58 -12.02 -11.47
C GLU A 36 -10.03 -11.29 -10.20
N LEU A 37 -9.92 -9.96 -10.16
CA LEU A 37 -10.35 -9.15 -9.02
C LEU A 37 -11.86 -8.95 -9.02
N ASP A 38 -12.61 -9.96 -8.55
CA ASP A 38 -14.05 -9.85 -8.26
C ASP A 38 -14.28 -9.18 -6.90
N ILE A 39 -14.06 -7.86 -6.83
CA ILE A 39 -14.19 -7.07 -5.60
C ILE A 39 -15.56 -6.42 -5.55
N VAL A 40 -16.27 -6.60 -4.43
CA VAL A 40 -17.56 -5.96 -4.16
C VAL A 40 -17.50 -5.17 -2.84
N PRO A 41 -17.68 -3.83 -2.85
CA PRO A 41 -17.96 -3.00 -4.01
C PRO A 41 -16.72 -2.75 -4.88
N MET A 42 -16.91 -2.73 -6.20
CA MET A 42 -15.84 -2.39 -7.14
C MET A 42 -15.49 -0.91 -7.02
N PRO A 43 -14.22 -0.53 -6.81
CA PRO A 43 -13.82 0.87 -6.79
C PRO A 43 -13.96 1.50 -8.18
N ARG A 44 -14.19 2.82 -8.23
CA ARG A 44 -14.33 3.55 -9.50
C ARG A 44 -13.04 3.56 -10.33
N GLU A 45 -11.92 3.67 -9.64
CA GLU A 45 -10.58 3.72 -10.20
C GLU A 45 -9.68 2.88 -9.31
N VAL A 46 -8.83 2.06 -9.92
CA VAL A 46 -7.85 1.27 -9.19
C VAL A 46 -6.57 1.25 -10.02
N ARG A 47 -5.42 1.34 -9.33
CA ARG A 47 -4.10 1.22 -9.93
C ARG A 47 -3.28 0.25 -9.10
N LEU A 48 -2.90 -0.86 -9.71
CA LEU A 48 -2.11 -1.88 -9.04
C LEU A 48 -0.64 -1.47 -9.07
N THR A 49 0.04 -1.59 -7.93
CA THR A 49 1.47 -1.25 -7.81
C THR A 49 2.38 -2.46 -8.01
N GLY A 50 1.80 -3.67 -8.07
CA GLY A 50 2.53 -4.94 -8.05
C GLY A 50 3.21 -5.26 -6.71
N ARG A 51 3.01 -4.43 -5.67
CA ARG A 51 3.64 -4.61 -4.36
C ARG A 51 2.67 -5.27 -3.38
N GLU A 52 3.13 -6.34 -2.75
CA GLU A 52 2.44 -6.98 -1.63
C GLU A 52 3.00 -6.43 -0.29
N LEU A 53 2.13 -6.20 0.68
CA LEU A 53 2.49 -5.65 2.00
C LEU A 53 2.07 -6.63 3.09
N ALA A 54 3.04 -7.33 3.68
CA ALA A 54 2.76 -8.28 4.74
C ALA A 54 2.11 -7.61 5.97
N LEU A 55 1.02 -8.22 6.46
CA LEU A 55 0.27 -7.76 7.62
C LEU A 55 0.84 -8.24 8.97
N ASP A 56 1.91 -9.04 8.96
CA ASP A 56 2.57 -9.48 10.19
C ASP A 56 3.08 -8.26 11.00
N GLY A 57 2.65 -8.18 12.26
CA GLY A 57 2.95 -7.04 13.14
C GLY A 57 2.32 -5.71 12.73
N ALA A 58 1.39 -5.69 11.77
CA ALA A 58 0.71 -4.47 11.36
C ALA A 58 -0.29 -3.97 12.42
N LEU A 59 -0.56 -2.67 12.39
CA LEU A 59 -1.55 -2.01 13.26
C LEU A 59 -2.70 -1.43 12.43
N ILE A 60 -3.92 -1.48 12.97
CA ILE A 60 -5.03 -0.64 12.50
C ILE A 60 -5.07 0.59 13.42
N VAL A 61 -4.92 1.78 12.84
CA VAL A 61 -4.87 3.04 13.57
C VAL A 61 -6.13 3.85 13.29
N LEU A 62 -6.91 4.05 14.34
CA LEU A 62 -8.11 4.88 14.33
C LEU A 62 -7.80 6.30 14.82
N GLY A 63 -8.66 7.24 14.47
CA GLY A 63 -8.58 8.61 14.96
C GLY A 63 -8.82 8.74 16.47
N GLY A 64 -8.56 9.93 17.03
CA GLY A 64 -8.80 10.20 18.45
C GLY A 64 -10.29 10.08 18.85
N SER A 65 -11.17 10.44 17.92
CA SER A 65 -12.63 10.34 18.00
C SER A 65 -13.15 9.60 16.75
N PRO A 66 -13.00 8.25 16.70
CA PRO A 66 -13.43 7.48 15.55
C PRO A 66 -14.95 7.54 15.40
N SER A 67 -15.43 7.49 14.15
CA SER A 67 -16.85 7.25 13.89
C SER A 67 -17.19 5.78 14.17
N PRO A 68 -18.47 5.43 14.43
CA PRO A 68 -18.88 4.02 14.50
C PRO A 68 -18.51 3.23 13.24
N GLN A 69 -18.51 3.88 12.07
CA GLN A 69 -18.12 3.28 10.80
C GLN A 69 -16.63 2.98 10.72
N ASP A 70 -15.77 3.80 11.34
CA ASP A 70 -14.31 3.58 11.39
C ASP A 70 -14.02 2.29 12.19
N GLU A 71 -14.70 2.12 13.33
CA GLU A 71 -14.59 0.94 14.20
C GLU A 71 -15.10 -0.33 13.50
N ILE A 72 -16.30 -0.28 12.91
CA ILE A 72 -16.85 -1.39 12.12
C ILE A 72 -15.92 -1.76 10.97
N GLY A 73 -15.34 -0.77 10.29
CA GLY A 73 -14.37 -1.01 9.22
C GLY A 73 -13.13 -1.76 9.69
N ALA A 74 -12.57 -1.37 10.83
CA ALA A 74 -11.43 -2.06 11.45
C ALA A 74 -11.76 -3.51 11.84
N GLU A 75 -12.94 -3.74 12.41
CA GLU A 75 -13.43 -5.09 12.70
C GLU A 75 -13.60 -5.93 11.44
N TRP A 76 -14.01 -5.31 10.33
CA TRP A 76 -14.20 -6.00 9.06
C TRP A 76 -12.89 -6.52 8.47
N ILE A 77 -11.82 -5.71 8.55
CA ILE A 77 -10.45 -6.12 8.21
C ILE A 77 -10.04 -7.32 9.07
N ASN A 78 -10.22 -7.24 10.39
CA ASN A 78 -9.85 -8.32 11.30
C ASN A 78 -10.65 -9.61 11.06
N LYS A 79 -11.95 -9.49 10.74
CA LYS A 79 -12.77 -10.64 10.37
C LYS A 79 -12.25 -11.33 9.11
N ARG A 80 -11.78 -10.56 8.13
CA ARG A 80 -11.16 -11.11 6.93
C ARG A 80 -9.82 -11.77 7.23
N VAL A 81 -8.95 -11.12 8.01
CA VAL A 81 -7.67 -11.70 8.46
C VAL A 81 -7.89 -13.04 9.15
N ALA A 82 -8.88 -13.13 10.06
CA ALA A 82 -9.23 -14.37 10.73
C ALA A 82 -9.73 -15.46 9.77
N ARG A 83 -10.54 -15.11 8.76
CA ARG A 83 -10.98 -16.06 7.71
C ARG A 83 -9.83 -16.60 6.87
N LEU A 84 -8.77 -15.82 6.70
CA LEU A 84 -7.54 -16.23 6.02
C LEU A 84 -6.60 -17.05 6.92
N GLY A 85 -6.97 -17.27 8.19
CA GLY A 85 -6.18 -18.03 9.16
C GLY A 85 -5.17 -17.20 9.95
N GLY A 86 -5.21 -15.87 9.84
CA GLY A 86 -4.33 -14.96 10.57
C GLY A 86 -4.85 -14.59 11.97
N ALA A 87 -3.94 -14.06 12.79
CA ALA A 87 -4.30 -13.43 14.06
C ALA A 87 -4.87 -12.02 13.82
N PRO A 88 -5.87 -11.57 14.60
CA PRO A 88 -6.41 -10.23 14.46
C PRO A 88 -5.33 -9.18 14.73
N LEU A 89 -5.30 -8.14 13.89
CA LEU A 89 -4.46 -6.97 14.06
C LEU A 89 -4.91 -6.15 15.28
N LYS A 90 -3.96 -5.54 15.96
CA LYS A 90 -4.25 -4.64 17.06
C LYS A 90 -4.87 -3.35 16.53
N ILE A 91 -6.04 -2.99 17.05
CA ILE A 91 -6.69 -1.70 16.81
C ILE A 91 -6.23 -0.73 17.89
N VAL A 92 -5.66 0.40 17.48
CA VAL A 92 -5.10 1.43 18.37
C VAL A 92 -5.52 2.83 17.92
N LYS A 93 -5.37 3.82 18.81
CA LYS A 93 -5.55 5.25 18.45
C LYS A 93 -4.25 5.91 17.98
N ASP A 94 -3.12 5.33 18.37
CA ASP A 94 -1.78 5.73 17.96
C ASP A 94 -0.83 4.54 18.16
N GLY A 95 0.27 4.53 17.43
CA GLY A 95 1.29 3.50 17.50
C GLY A 95 2.21 3.49 16.29
N GLU A 96 3.38 2.89 16.49
CA GLU A 96 4.37 2.66 15.46
C GLU A 96 4.39 1.19 15.06
N ALA A 97 4.43 0.95 13.75
CA ALA A 97 4.64 -0.36 13.15
C ALA A 97 5.22 -0.17 11.76
N ARG A 98 5.82 -1.25 11.23
CA ARG A 98 6.33 -1.27 9.84
C ARG A 98 5.19 -1.06 8.82
N LEU A 99 3.99 -1.52 9.13
CA LEU A 99 2.78 -1.28 8.36
C LEU A 99 1.68 -0.78 9.29
N ARG A 100 1.06 0.35 8.92
CA ARG A 100 -0.10 0.90 9.63
C ARG A 100 -1.24 1.10 8.65
N LEU A 101 -2.44 0.65 9.02
CA LEU A 101 -3.68 0.89 8.29
C LEU A 101 -4.39 2.07 8.96
N ILE A 102 -4.32 3.24 8.35
CA ILE A 102 -4.84 4.50 8.91
C ILE A 102 -6.29 4.68 8.45
N VAL A 103 -7.26 4.64 9.38
CA VAL A 103 -8.70 4.59 9.04
C VAL A 103 -9.43 5.85 9.48
N GLY A 104 -10.25 6.40 8.58
CA GLY A 104 -11.25 7.40 8.95
C GLY A 104 -11.44 8.48 7.90
N THR A 105 -11.79 9.68 8.36
CA THR A 105 -12.03 10.87 7.55
C THR A 105 -11.02 11.96 7.91
N ARG A 106 -11.01 13.06 7.15
CA ARG A 106 -10.22 14.25 7.54
C ARG A 106 -10.67 14.83 8.89
N GLN A 107 -11.94 14.64 9.25
CA GLN A 107 -12.51 15.14 10.50
C GLN A 107 -12.19 14.22 11.69
N SER A 108 -12.24 12.89 11.48
CA SER A 108 -12.01 11.93 12.57
C SER A 108 -10.53 11.62 12.81
N HIS A 109 -9.66 11.76 11.79
CA HIS A 109 -8.26 11.33 11.89
C HIS A 109 -7.25 12.42 11.47
N PRO A 110 -6.35 12.88 12.36
CA PRO A 110 -5.40 13.97 12.05
C PRO A 110 -4.38 13.60 10.96
N LEU A 111 -3.86 12.37 10.92
CA LEU A 111 -2.98 11.92 9.84
C LEU A 111 -3.65 11.99 8.45
N ILE A 112 -4.94 11.68 8.34
CA ILE A 112 -5.68 11.79 7.07
C ILE A 112 -5.83 13.27 6.67
N ALA A 113 -6.12 14.15 7.63
CA ALA A 113 -6.18 15.59 7.39
C ALA A 113 -4.83 16.15 6.90
N ALA A 114 -3.73 15.73 7.52
CA ALA A 114 -2.38 16.19 7.20
C ALA A 114 -1.79 15.58 5.92
N ALA A 115 -2.32 14.44 5.46
CA ALA A 115 -1.77 13.73 4.30
C ALA A 115 -2.00 14.46 2.96
N GLY A 116 -2.83 15.51 2.89
CA GLY A 116 -3.10 16.19 1.61
C GLY A 116 -3.75 15.27 0.57
N LEU A 117 -4.47 14.23 1.02
CA LEU A 117 -5.25 13.33 0.17
C LEU A 117 -6.44 14.08 -0.40
N LYS A 118 -6.76 13.92 -1.69
CA LYS A 118 -7.95 14.50 -2.31
C LYS A 118 -9.20 13.67 -1.97
N VAL A 119 -9.63 13.76 -0.73
CA VAL A 119 -10.77 13.02 -0.16
C VAL A 119 -11.74 13.99 0.53
N GLY A 120 -13.00 13.97 0.11
CA GLY A 120 -14.04 14.88 0.54
C GLY A 120 -15.22 14.92 -0.44
N PRO A 121 -16.22 15.79 -0.20
CA PRO A 121 -17.44 15.86 -0.99
C PRO A 121 -17.20 16.26 -2.45
N ASP A 122 -16.13 17.00 -2.74
CA ASP A 122 -15.79 17.41 -4.12
C ASP A 122 -15.05 16.32 -4.89
N GLN A 123 -14.26 15.50 -4.19
CA GLN A 123 -13.50 14.41 -4.76
C GLN A 123 -13.10 13.43 -3.64
N PRO A 124 -13.40 12.13 -3.76
CA PRO A 124 -14.12 11.43 -4.85
C PRO A 124 -15.67 11.61 -4.86
N GLY A 125 -16.23 12.45 -3.98
CA GLY A 125 -17.68 12.60 -3.83
C GLY A 125 -18.20 12.01 -2.52
N GLU A 126 -19.47 12.27 -2.21
CA GLU A 126 -20.16 11.61 -1.09
C GLU A 126 -20.01 10.08 -1.16
N ARG A 127 -19.77 9.46 -0.01
CA ARG A 127 -19.49 8.03 0.18
C ARG A 127 -18.29 7.51 -0.60
N GLY A 128 -17.55 8.38 -1.28
CA GLY A 128 -16.35 8.01 -1.97
C GLY A 128 -15.19 7.86 -1.00
N TYR A 129 -14.17 7.14 -1.42
CA TYR A 129 -13.02 6.80 -0.58
C TYR A 129 -11.75 6.65 -1.40
N LEU A 130 -10.62 6.62 -0.69
CA LEU A 130 -9.30 6.35 -1.24
C LEU A 130 -8.60 5.26 -0.41
N ILE A 131 -7.88 4.37 -1.09
CA ILE A 131 -6.92 3.43 -0.48
C ILE A 131 -5.54 3.79 -1.03
N VAL A 132 -4.68 4.36 -0.19
CA VAL A 132 -3.40 4.93 -0.65
C VAL A 132 -2.24 4.49 0.25
N PRO A 133 -1.33 3.64 -0.22
CA PRO A 133 -0.07 3.37 0.48
C PRO A 133 0.88 4.56 0.33
N ARG A 134 1.51 4.99 1.43
CA ARG A 134 2.63 5.94 1.45
C ARG A 134 3.74 5.42 2.33
N ARG A 135 4.95 5.45 1.79
CA ARG A 135 6.15 4.98 2.49
C ARG A 135 6.86 6.16 3.16
N ALA A 136 7.25 5.98 4.42
CA ALA A 136 8.08 6.91 5.17
C ALA A 136 9.28 6.13 5.75
N GLY A 137 10.40 6.12 5.02
CA GLY A 137 11.55 5.29 5.38
C GLY A 137 11.21 3.80 5.31
N GLU A 138 11.30 3.11 6.44
CA GLU A 138 10.99 1.67 6.54
C GLU A 138 9.52 1.37 6.85
N SER A 139 8.77 2.37 7.33
CA SER A 139 7.34 2.22 7.59
C SER A 139 6.49 2.56 6.36
N THR A 140 5.32 1.94 6.29
CA THR A 140 4.30 2.23 5.29
C THR A 140 2.98 2.49 5.98
N ASP A 141 2.38 3.64 5.67
CA ASP A 141 1.01 3.96 6.04
C ASP A 141 0.10 3.69 4.85
N VAL A 142 -0.90 2.83 5.04
CA VAL A 142 -1.98 2.63 4.08
C VAL A 142 -3.18 3.42 4.57
N PHE A 143 -3.47 4.53 3.89
CA PHE A 143 -4.61 5.38 4.21
C PHE A 143 -5.89 4.78 3.65
N LEU A 144 -6.84 4.47 4.53
CA LEU A 144 -8.22 4.06 4.23
C LEU A 144 -9.13 5.25 4.53
N ALA A 145 -9.10 6.21 3.60
CA ALA A 145 -9.66 7.53 3.82
C ALA A 145 -11.02 7.67 3.14
N GLY A 146 -12.06 7.98 3.91
CA GLY A 146 -13.39 8.30 3.42
C GLY A 146 -13.62 9.80 3.23
N ALA A 147 -14.45 10.16 2.24
CA ALA A 147 -15.02 11.50 2.13
C ALA A 147 -15.98 11.80 3.30
N ASP A 148 -16.60 10.75 3.82
CA ASP A 148 -17.48 10.71 4.98
C ASP A 148 -17.30 9.35 5.72
N PRO A 149 -17.96 9.13 6.88
CA PRO A 149 -17.83 7.86 7.62
C PRO A 149 -18.19 6.61 6.81
N LEU A 150 -19.18 6.67 5.91
CA LEU A 150 -19.53 5.53 5.06
C LEU A 150 -18.46 5.24 4.02
N GLY A 151 -17.86 6.28 3.43
CA GLY A 151 -16.70 6.12 2.55
C GLY A 151 -15.53 5.44 3.26
N ALA A 152 -15.25 5.81 4.52
CA ALA A 152 -14.17 5.18 5.29
C ALA A 152 -14.44 3.69 5.52
N LEU A 153 -15.68 3.33 5.85
CA LEU A 153 -16.10 1.93 5.93
C LEU A 153 -15.91 1.20 4.59
N TYR A 154 -16.29 1.80 3.47
CA TYR A 154 -16.10 1.19 2.16
C TYR A 154 -14.63 0.97 1.81
N ALA A 155 -13.73 1.89 2.19
CA ALA A 155 -12.29 1.67 2.05
C ALA A 155 -11.82 0.41 2.79
N CYS A 156 -12.29 0.22 4.02
CA CYS A 156 -11.96 -0.96 4.83
C CYS A 156 -12.51 -2.25 4.22
N VAL A 157 -13.77 -2.24 3.75
CA VAL A 157 -14.39 -3.40 3.08
C VAL A 157 -13.61 -3.77 1.83
N THR A 158 -13.33 -2.79 0.96
CA THR A 158 -12.57 -3.01 -0.27
C THR A 158 -11.16 -3.50 0.02
N LEU A 159 -10.44 -2.92 1.00
CA LEU A 159 -9.12 -3.45 1.38
C LEU A 159 -9.24 -4.90 1.86
N ALA A 160 -10.25 -5.23 2.68
CA ALA A 160 -10.44 -6.59 3.16
C ALA A 160 -10.61 -7.59 2.00
N GLU A 161 -11.38 -7.24 0.98
CA GLU A 161 -11.54 -8.11 -0.20
C GLU A 161 -10.23 -8.26 -1.00
N LEU A 162 -9.32 -7.28 -0.94
CA LEU A 162 -7.99 -7.37 -1.54
C LEU A 162 -7.01 -8.26 -0.75
N LEU A 163 -7.29 -8.56 0.52
CA LEU A 163 -6.41 -9.39 1.33
C LEU A 163 -6.37 -10.83 0.84
N ALA A 164 -5.16 -11.38 0.79
CA ALA A 164 -4.92 -12.74 0.33
C ALA A 164 -3.93 -13.49 1.23
N GLN A 165 -4.16 -14.79 1.39
CA GLN A 165 -3.17 -15.69 2.00
C GLN A 165 -2.15 -16.09 0.93
N ARG A 166 -0.87 -15.82 1.20
CA ARG A 166 0.29 -16.24 0.40
C ARG A 166 1.20 -17.16 1.22
N PRO A 167 2.18 -17.84 0.60
CA PRO A 167 3.17 -18.64 1.33
C PRO A 167 3.96 -17.85 2.38
N ALA A 168 4.15 -16.54 2.17
CA ALA A 168 4.88 -15.64 3.08
C ALA A 168 4.00 -15.04 4.19
N GLY A 169 2.69 -15.33 4.21
CA GLY A 169 1.74 -14.75 5.16
C GLY A 169 0.55 -14.08 4.47
N ILE A 170 -0.24 -13.34 5.25
CA ILE A 170 -1.32 -12.50 4.71
C ILE A 170 -0.72 -11.19 4.21
N VAL A 171 -1.11 -10.80 3.00
CA VAL A 171 -0.69 -9.57 2.31
C VAL A 171 -1.89 -8.79 1.79
#